data_AF-T1BEL3-F1
#
_entry.id   AF-T1BEL3-F1
#
_cell.length_a   1.000
_cell.length_b   1.000
_cell.length_c   1.000
_cell.angle_alpha   90.00
_cell.angle_beta   90.00
_cell.angle_gamma   90.00
#
_symmetry.space_group_name_H-M   'P 1'
#
loop_
_entity.id
_entity.type
_entity.pdbx_description
1 polymer ?
#
loop_
_entity_poly.entity_id
_entity_poly.type
_entity_poly.pdbx_seq_one_letter_code
_entity_poly.pdbx_strand_id
1 'polypeptide(L)'
;MYVCGPTVYDEPHLGHGRFTLVYDILRRYLKYRGIEVRFVSNITDVDDKIIARAAELGISAGELAKRYEEVWWDLMERLGVDKPDETPHATDWIAQMLE
;
A
#
# COMPACT_ATOMS: atom_id res chain seq x y z
N MET A 1 11.63 -5.55 -7.74
CA MET A 1 10.23 -5.97 -7.95
C MET A 1 9.33 -4.83 -7.53
N TYR A 2 8.43 -4.39 -8.40
CA TYR A 2 7.41 -3.39 -8.06
C TYR A 2 6.04 -4.05 -8.13
N VAL A 3 5.19 -3.79 -7.14
CA VAL A 3 3.79 -4.23 -7.10
C VAL A 3 2.95 -3.02 -6.69
N CYS A 4 1.85 -2.74 -7.40
CA CYS A 4 0.96 -1.66 -7.03
C CYS A 4 0.37 -1.91 -5.64
N GLY A 5 0.44 -0.92 -4.76
CA GLY A 5 -0.15 -0.99 -3.44
C GLY A 5 -1.58 -0.45 -3.39
N PRO A 6 -2.12 -0.24 -2.18
CA PRO A 6 -3.51 0.13 -1.97
C PRO A 6 -3.79 1.60 -2.25
N THR A 7 -5.04 1.91 -2.59
CA THR A 7 -5.63 3.23 -2.34
C THR A 7 -6.22 3.25 -0.94
N VAL A 8 -5.69 4.09 -0.07
CA VAL A 8 -6.01 4.09 1.38
C VAL A 8 -7.25 4.92 1.71
N TYR A 9 -8.40 4.53 1.15
CA TYR A 9 -9.67 5.22 1.37
C TYR A 9 -10.66 4.45 2.26
N ASP A 10 -10.46 3.15 2.46
CA ASP A 10 -11.33 2.29 3.28
C ASP A 10 -10.61 1.03 3.79
N GLU A 11 -11.31 0.20 4.57
CA GLU A 11 -10.78 -1.06 5.10
C GLU A 11 -10.38 -2.05 3.99
N PRO A 12 -9.25 -2.76 4.13
CA PRO A 12 -8.83 -3.76 3.17
C PRO A 12 -9.75 -5.00 3.17
N HIS A 13 -10.28 -5.37 2.01
CA HIS A 13 -11.02 -6.63 1.85
C HIS A 13 -10.11 -7.84 1.54
N LEU A 14 -10.65 -9.06 1.63
CA LEU A 14 -9.91 -10.32 1.40
C LEU A 14 -9.18 -10.39 0.05
N GLY A 15 -9.72 -9.77 -1.00
CA GLY A 15 -9.05 -9.67 -2.30
C GLY A 15 -7.67 -9.01 -2.23
N HIS A 16 -7.51 -8.00 -1.36
CA HIS A 16 -6.22 -7.35 -1.13
C HIS A 16 -5.25 -8.27 -0.41
N GLY A 17 -5.70 -8.95 0.66
CA GLY A 17 -4.87 -9.90 1.40
C GLY A 17 -4.39 -11.05 0.52
N ARG A 18 -5.25 -11.59 -0.35
CA ARG A 18 -4.84 -12.59 -1.34
C ARG A 18 -3.78 -12.04 -2.29
N PHE A 19 -4.00 -10.83 -2.81
CA PHE A 19 -3.10 -10.20 -3.77
C PHE A 19 -1.70 -9.97 -3.16
N THR A 20 -1.61 -9.36 -1.98
CA THR A 20 -0.34 -9.10 -1.30
C THR A 20 0.39 -10.39 -0.93
N LEU A 21 -0.33 -11.40 -0.43
CA LEU A 21 0.24 -12.70 -0.07
C LEU A 21 0.89 -13.41 -1.27
N VAL A 22 0.29 -13.34 -2.46
CA VAL A 22 0.86 -13.95 -3.67
C VAL A 22 2.24 -13.36 -3.99
N TYR A 23 2.40 -12.05 -3.90
CA TYR A 23 3.68 -11.40 -4.17
C TYR A 23 4.68 -11.57 -3.03
N ASP A 24 4.22 -11.68 -1.78
CA ASP A 24 5.09 -12.03 -0.67
C ASP A 24 5.64 -13.45 -0.80
N ILE A 25 4.81 -14.42 -1.18
CA ILE A 25 5.25 -15.79 -1.49
C ILE A 25 6.29 -15.78 -2.62
N LEU A 26 6.03 -15.02 -3.70
CA LEU A 26 7.00 -14.88 -4.79
C LEU A 26 8.33 -14.28 -4.30
N ARG A 27 8.29 -13.20 -3.51
CA ARG A 27 9.46 -12.54 -2.92
C ARG A 27 10.26 -13.51 -2.06
N ARG A 28 9.59 -14.25 -1.16
CA ARG A 28 10.22 -15.26 -0.30
C ARG A 28 10.85 -16.39 -1.12
N TYR A 29 10.18 -16.84 -2.18
CA TYR A 29 10.72 -17.87 -3.07
C TYR A 29 11.97 -17.39 -3.81
N LEU A 30 11.96 -16.18 -4.37
CA LEU A 30 13.12 -15.61 -5.04
C LEU A 30 14.31 -15.48 -4.08
N LYS A 31 14.08 -14.96 -2.86
CA LYS A 31 15.11 -14.88 -1.81
C LYS A 31 15.64 -16.27 -1.42
N TYR A 32 14.76 -17.27 -1.26
CA TYR A 32 15.14 -18.66 -1.00
C TYR A 32 16.04 -19.25 -2.11
N ARG A 33 15.83 -18.84 -3.37
CA ARG A 33 16.66 -19.26 -4.51
C ARG A 33 18.01 -18.52 -4.61
N GLY A 34 18.32 -17.64 -3.66
CA GLY A 34 19.56 -16.86 -3.64
C GLY A 34 19.51 -15.60 -4.52
N ILE A 35 18.31 -15.18 -4.94
CA ILE A 35 18.14 -13.94 -5.72
C ILE A 35 17.93 -12.79 -4.74
N GLU A 36 18.74 -11.73 -4.86
CA GLU A 36 18.51 -10.49 -4.15
C GLU A 36 17.27 -9.79 -4.72
N VAL A 37 16.32 -9.46 -3.85
CA VAL A 37 15.07 -8.79 -4.24
C VAL A 37 14.93 -7.51 -3.46
N ARG A 38 15.05 -6.38 -4.17
CA ARG A 38 14.53 -5.08 -3.75
C ARG A 38 13.05 -4.98 -4.13
N PHE A 39 12.17 -4.93 -3.14
CA PHE A 39 10.73 -4.92 -3.28
C PHE A 39 10.17 -3.53 -2.92
N VAL A 40 9.46 -2.92 -3.87
CA VAL A 40 8.81 -1.62 -3.71
C VAL A 40 7.32 -1.79 -3.92
N SER A 41 6.50 -1.21 -3.04
CA SER A 41 5.04 -1.10 -3.23
C SER A 41 4.59 0.26 -2.76
N ASN A 42 3.96 1.03 -3.64
CA ASN A 42 3.52 2.37 -3.31
C ASN A 42 2.33 2.38 -2.33
N ILE A 43 2.04 3.55 -1.76
CA ILE A 43 0.75 3.88 -1.15
C ILE A 43 0.10 4.95 -2.02
N THR A 44 -1.12 4.69 -2.49
CA THR A 44 -1.91 5.71 -3.18
C THR A 44 -2.71 6.48 -2.14
N ASP A 45 -2.13 7.58 -1.66
CA ASP A 45 -2.66 8.46 -0.61
C ASP A 45 -3.28 9.77 -1.12
N VAL A 46 -3.38 9.91 -2.45
CA VAL A 46 -4.14 10.96 -3.14
C VAL A 46 -4.94 10.34 -4.30
N ASP A 47 -6.27 10.41 -4.22
CA ASP A 47 -7.20 9.83 -5.19
C ASP A 47 -8.62 10.40 -4.99
N ASP A 48 -9.46 10.39 -6.03
CA ASP A 48 -10.85 10.85 -5.96
C ASP A 48 -11.67 10.13 -4.89
N LYS A 49 -11.42 8.83 -4.66
CA LYS A 49 -12.10 8.05 -3.63
C LYS A 49 -11.74 8.51 -2.22
N ILE A 50 -10.49 8.92 -2.01
CA ILE A 50 -10.03 9.48 -0.71
C ILE A 50 -10.73 10.80 -0.46
N ILE A 51 -10.79 11.68 -1.47
CA ILE A 51 -11.45 13.00 -1.36
C ILE A 51 -12.94 12.83 -1.03
N ALA A 52 -13.64 11.99 -1.80
CA ALA A 52 -15.06 11.75 -1.60
C ALA A 52 -15.36 11.18 -0.21
N ARG A 53 -14.60 10.16 0.21
CA ARG A 53 -14.81 9.49 1.49
C ARG A 53 -14.45 10.37 2.68
N ALA A 54 -13.40 11.18 2.57
CA ALA A 54 -13.03 12.15 3.60
C ALA A 54 -14.13 13.20 3.80
N ALA A 55 -14.73 13.69 2.70
CA ALA A 55 -15.85 14.61 2.74
C ALA A 55 -17.10 14.01 3.41
N GLU A 56 -17.43 12.75 3.11
CA GLU A 56 -18.54 12.02 3.78
C GLU A 56 -18.34 11.93 5.30
N LEU A 57 -17.10 11.74 5.75
CA LEU A 57 -16.75 11.57 7.15
C LEU A 57 -16.43 12.90 7.88
N GLY A 58 -16.40 14.02 7.16
CA GLY A 58 -16.09 15.33 7.72
C GLY A 58 -14.65 15.46 8.26
N ILE A 59 -13.70 14.74 7.66
CA ILE A 59 -12.26 14.80 8.01
C ILE A 59 -11.42 15.19 6.79
N SER A 60 -10.14 15.51 6.98
CA SER A 60 -9.25 15.79 5.84
C SER A 60 -8.85 14.52 5.08
N ALA A 61 -8.52 14.67 3.79
CA ALA A 61 -8.03 13.56 2.96
C ALA A 61 -6.77 12.91 3.53
N GLY A 62 -5.84 13.70 4.07
CA GLY A 62 -4.62 13.19 4.71
C GLY A 62 -4.89 12.41 5.99
N GLU A 63 -5.85 12.84 6.82
CA GLU A 63 -6.27 12.09 8.01
C GLU A 63 -6.93 10.75 7.63
N LEU A 64 -7.76 10.73 6.58
CA LEU A 64 -8.36 9.51 6.06
C LEU A 64 -7.29 8.54 5.55
N ALA A 65 -6.39 9.03 4.69
CA ALA A 65 -5.33 8.24 4.09
C ALA A 65 -4.42 7.61 5.15
N LYS A 66 -3.96 8.42 6.11
CA LYS A 66 -3.13 7.94 7.22
C LYS A 66 -3.84 6.86 8.05
N ARG A 67 -5.12 7.07 8.38
CA ARG A 67 -5.91 6.10 9.16
C ARG A 67 -5.97 4.74 8.45
N TYR A 68 -6.31 4.73 7.16
CA TYR A 68 -6.45 3.46 6.45
C TYR A 68 -5.13 2.84 6.02
N GLU A 69 -4.05 3.63 5.92
CA GLU A 69 -2.70 3.08 5.82
C GLU A 69 -2.29 2.34 7.09
N GLU A 70 -2.55 2.90 8.28
CA GLU A 70 -2.29 2.22 9.55
C GLU A 70 -3.07 0.90 9.64
N VAL A 71 -4.35 0.92 9.27
CA VAL A 71 -5.19 -0.30 9.19
C VAL A 71 -4.64 -1.30 8.18
N TRP A 72 -4.19 -0.83 7.01
CA TRP A 72 -3.58 -1.69 5.99
C TRP A 72 -2.38 -2.45 6.55
N TRP A 73 -1.44 -1.76 7.19
CA TRP A 73 -0.24 -2.39 7.72
C TRP A 73 -0.51 -3.34 8.89
N ASP A 74 -1.43 -3.00 9.80
CA ASP A 74 -1.86 -3.91 10.87
C ASP A 74 -2.38 -5.23 10.30
N LEU A 75 -3.27 -5.16 9.30
CA LEU A 75 -3.87 -6.36 8.71
C LEU A 75 -2.86 -7.17 7.90
N MET A 76 -1.94 -6.53 7.17
CA MET A 76 -0.90 -7.23 6.43
C MET A 76 0.07 -7.95 7.37
N GLU A 77 0.46 -7.32 8.47
CA GLU A 77 1.28 -7.93 9.51
C GLU A 77 0.58 -9.14 10.14
N ARG A 78 -0.71 -9.01 10.46
CA ARG A 78 -1.52 -10.12 11.00
C ARG A 78 -1.70 -11.28 10.02
N LEU A 79 -1.61 -11.02 8.71
CA LEU A 79 -1.62 -12.04 7.67
C LEU A 79 -0.23 -12.69 7.46
N GLY A 80 0.81 -12.18 8.11
CA GLY A 80 2.19 -12.64 7.94
C GLY A 80 2.86 -12.16 6.65
N VAL A 81 2.34 -11.09 6.06
CA VAL A 81 2.95 -10.42 4.89
C VAL A 81 4.01 -9.45 5.41
N ASP A 82 5.26 -9.60 4.99
CA ASP A 82 6.29 -8.64 5.40
C ASP A 82 6.16 -7.33 4.61
N LYS A 83 6.62 -6.23 5.22
CA LYS A 83 6.68 -4.93 4.54
C LYS A 83 7.62 -4.96 3.31
N PRO A 84 7.31 -4.16 2.27
CA PRO A 84 8.25 -3.84 1.21
C PRO A 84 9.52 -3.17 1.74
N ASP A 85 10.60 -3.22 0.96
CA ASP A 85 11.83 -2.51 1.28
C ASP A 85 11.62 -0.98 1.17
N GLU A 86 10.74 -0.54 0.26
CA GLU A 86 10.31 0.86 0.13
C GLU A 86 8.81 0.98 -0.13
N THR A 87 8.21 2.00 0.47
CA THR A 87 6.78 2.31 0.37
C THR A 87 6.57 3.78 -0.02
N PRO A 88 6.80 4.15 -1.29
CA PRO A 88 6.62 5.53 -1.73
C PRO A 88 5.14 5.94 -1.68
N HIS A 89 4.86 7.06 -1.03
CA HIS A 89 3.54 7.69 -1.05
C HIS A 89 3.38 8.54 -2.30
N ALA A 90 2.21 8.52 -2.93
CA ALA A 90 1.97 9.30 -4.14
C ALA A 90 2.14 10.82 -3.88
N THR A 91 1.75 11.30 -2.70
CA THR A 91 1.91 12.71 -2.31
C THR A 91 3.37 13.18 -2.27
N ASP A 92 4.32 12.30 -1.91
CA ASP A 92 5.75 12.62 -1.86
C ASP A 92 6.40 12.75 -3.25
N TRP A 93 5.71 12.28 -4.30
CA TRP A 93 6.25 12.17 -5.67
C TRP A 93 5.52 13.05 -6.69
N ILE A 94 4.66 13.97 -6.23
CA ILE A 94 3.89 14.86 -7.12
C ILE A 94 4.81 15.66 -8.08
N ALA A 95 5.95 16.16 -7.59
CA ALA A 95 6.85 16.95 -8.42
C ALA A 95 7.38 16.14 -9.62
N GLN A 96 7.78 14.89 -9.38
CA GLN A 96 8.30 13.97 -10.38
C GLN A 96 7.21 13.49 -11.36
N MET A 97 5.94 13.47 -10.94
CA MET A 97 4.81 13.15 -11.84
C MET A 97 4.53 14.26 -12.87
N LEU A 98 5.02 15.48 -12.64
CA LEU A 98 4.82 16.64 -13.51
C LEU A 98 5.97 16.88 -14.50
N GLU A 99 7.05 16.10 -14.41
CA GLU A 99 8.20 16.15 -15.33
C GLU A 99 7.92 15.39 -16.65
#